data_AF-Q2TX34-F1
#
_entry.id   AF-Q2TX34-F1
#
_cell.length_a   1.000
_cell.length_b   1.000
_cell.length_c   1.000
_cell.angle_alpha   90.00
_cell.angle_beta   90.00
_cell.angle_gamma   90.00
#
_symmetry.space_group_name_H-M   'P 1'
#
loop_
_entity.id
_entity.type
_entity.pdbx_description
1 polymer ?
#
loop_
_entity_poly.entity_id
_entity_poly.type
_entity_poly.pdbx_seq_one_letter_code
_entity_poly.pdbx_strand_id
1 'polypeptide(L)'
;MAKRSESWKASQLEKKRKARRELRQQRGYDASAYRQKDAERTRGRASTKTKESYRERVRKYEEFLIEEKNMPEGYKIGEGYPAPTLQELKEFTRWLIESTKGRLADDGRPTKNSIKVRAQEFVPGFFLETGNEISSQDATELYHWIENELVEEGVLSAIRKPKYNFKLRDFERAIIAFWATNDPFFMSGRYRVQFHFITLQFLCTGSRVSSFTPASVDKVGRGLRYKVKLMK
;
A
#
# COMPACT_ATOMS: atom_id res chain seq x y z
N MET A 1 15.91 23.60 -40.42
CA MET A 1 15.63 22.14 -40.34
C MET A 1 14.48 21.79 -41.27
N ALA A 2 14.69 20.93 -42.27
CA ALA A 2 13.65 20.56 -43.24
C ALA A 2 12.54 19.75 -42.55
N LYS A 3 11.28 20.21 -42.63
CA LYS A 3 10.11 19.45 -42.17
C LYS A 3 9.97 18.19 -43.03
N ARG A 4 10.10 17.01 -42.42
CA ARG A 4 9.90 15.73 -43.11
C ARG A 4 8.46 15.62 -43.62
N SER A 5 8.30 15.14 -44.85
CA SER A 5 6.98 15.04 -45.50
C SER A 5 6.04 14.09 -44.76
N GLU A 6 4.73 14.35 -44.84
CA GLU A 6 3.70 13.50 -44.23
C GLU A 6 3.74 12.06 -44.77
N SER A 7 4.09 11.89 -46.05
CA SER A 7 4.34 10.59 -46.68
C SER A 7 5.44 9.79 -45.96
N TRP A 8 6.55 10.45 -45.60
CA TRP A 8 7.64 9.79 -44.86
C TRP A 8 7.21 9.36 -43.46
N LYS A 9 6.44 10.21 -42.75
CA LYS A 9 5.90 9.89 -41.42
C LYS A 9 4.92 8.71 -41.49
N ALA A 10 4.04 8.68 -42.49
CA ALA A 10 3.10 7.60 -42.72
C ALA A 10 3.80 6.26 -43.00
N SER A 11 4.84 6.28 -43.85
CA SER A 11 5.66 5.11 -44.16
C SER A 11 6.37 4.54 -42.92
N GLN A 12 6.94 5.41 -42.08
CA GLN A 12 7.56 5.00 -40.81
C GLN A 12 6.55 4.44 -39.81
N LEU A 13 5.35 5.01 -39.75
CA LEU A 13 4.27 4.53 -38.89
C LEU A 13 3.83 3.11 -39.32
N GLU A 14 3.71 2.87 -40.62
CA GLU A 14 3.32 1.55 -41.14
C GLU A 14 4.41 0.50 -40.90
N LYS A 15 5.69 0.88 -41.07
CA LYS A 15 6.83 0.02 -40.70
C LYS A 15 6.79 -0.37 -39.22
N LYS A 16 6.50 0.58 -38.32
CA LYS A 16 6.31 0.31 -36.89
C LYS A 16 5.11 -0.59 -36.61
N ARG A 17 3.98 -0.39 -37.31
CA ARG A 17 2.78 -1.25 -37.18
C ARG A 17 3.07 -2.69 -37.61
N LYS A 18 3.80 -2.88 -38.71
CA LYS A 18 4.20 -4.21 -39.20
C LYS A 18 5.12 -4.92 -38.21
N ALA A 19 6.17 -4.25 -37.72
CA ALA A 19 7.05 -4.81 -36.69
C ALA A 19 6.29 -5.22 -35.40
N ARG A 20 5.28 -4.42 -34.99
CA ARG A 20 4.40 -4.77 -33.84
C ARG A 20 3.48 -5.96 -34.13
N ARG A 21 3.10 -6.23 -35.39
CA ARG A 21 2.31 -7.41 -35.77
C ARG A 21 3.19 -8.67 -35.72
N GLU A 22 4.38 -8.61 -36.31
CA GLU A 22 5.35 -9.72 -36.30
C GLU A 22 5.77 -10.10 -34.88
N LEU A 23 6.05 -9.11 -34.02
CA LEU A 23 6.39 -9.36 -32.61
C LEU A 23 5.26 -10.05 -31.83
N ARG A 24 3.99 -9.70 -32.12
CA ARG A 24 2.83 -10.36 -31.50
C ARG A 24 2.71 -11.81 -31.94
N GLN A 25 2.94 -12.09 -33.22
CA GLN A 25 2.95 -13.45 -33.75
C GLN A 25 4.09 -14.29 -33.16
N GLN A 26 5.32 -13.76 -33.10
CA GLN A 26 6.46 -14.44 -32.47
C GLN A 26 6.22 -14.78 -30.99
N ARG A 27 5.50 -13.91 -30.27
CA ARG A 27 5.16 -14.11 -28.85
C ARG A 27 3.91 -14.95 -28.63
N GLY A 28 3.25 -15.43 -29.70
CA GLY A 28 2.02 -16.22 -29.60
C GLY A 28 0.85 -15.45 -28.98
N TYR A 29 0.75 -14.14 -29.23
CA TYR A 29 -0.33 -13.32 -28.71
C TYR A 29 -1.68 -13.75 -29.30
N ASP A 30 -2.57 -14.25 -28.44
CA ASP A 30 -3.97 -14.52 -28.76
C ASP A 30 -4.87 -13.55 -27.99
N ALA A 31 -5.68 -12.79 -28.74
CA ALA A 31 -6.63 -11.82 -28.18
C ALA A 31 -7.82 -12.47 -27.45
N SER A 32 -7.99 -13.78 -27.59
CA SER A 32 -9.05 -14.57 -26.95
C SER A 32 -8.58 -15.26 -25.67
N ALA A 33 -7.28 -15.51 -25.53
CA ALA A 33 -6.71 -16.37 -24.48
C ALA A 33 -7.07 -15.94 -23.05
N TYR A 34 -7.30 -14.65 -22.83
CA TYR A 34 -7.62 -14.09 -21.52
C TYR A 34 -9.03 -13.52 -21.42
N ARG A 35 -9.88 -13.65 -22.45
CA ARG A 35 -11.20 -12.99 -22.47
C ARG A 35 -12.10 -13.36 -21.28
N GLN A 36 -12.14 -14.65 -20.90
CA GLN A 36 -12.90 -15.09 -19.72
C GLN A 36 -12.24 -14.62 -18.41
N LYS A 37 -10.92 -14.74 -18.30
CA LYS A 37 -10.16 -14.33 -17.12
C LYS A 37 -10.18 -12.82 -16.87
N ASP A 38 -10.19 -12.02 -17.94
CA ASP A 38 -10.26 -10.55 -17.89
C ASP A 38 -11.72 -10.07 -17.73
N ALA A 39 -12.70 -10.88 -18.15
CA ALA A 39 -14.12 -10.64 -17.87
C ALA A 39 -14.47 -10.94 -16.41
N GLU A 40 -13.79 -11.89 -15.78
CA GLU A 40 -13.81 -12.05 -14.34
C GLU A 40 -13.16 -10.82 -13.69
N ARG A 41 -13.98 -9.95 -13.07
CA ARG A 41 -13.49 -8.97 -12.10
C ARG A 41 -12.88 -9.75 -10.93
N THR A 42 -11.61 -10.11 -11.04
CA THR A 42 -10.83 -10.61 -9.91
C THR A 42 -10.71 -9.46 -8.93
N ARG A 43 -11.67 -9.35 -8.01
CA ARG A 43 -11.50 -8.59 -6.78
C ARG A 43 -10.37 -9.30 -6.05
N GLY A 44 -9.14 -8.77 -6.18
CA GLY A 44 -7.96 -9.34 -5.54
C GLY A 44 -8.35 -9.70 -4.10
N ARG A 45 -8.20 -10.98 -3.73
CA ARG A 45 -8.61 -11.46 -2.40
C ARG A 45 -7.75 -10.71 -1.38
N ALA A 46 -8.29 -9.60 -0.87
CA ALA A 46 -7.70 -8.85 0.20
C ALA A 46 -7.41 -9.83 1.33
N SER A 47 -6.19 -9.79 1.87
CA SER A 47 -5.82 -10.65 2.99
C SER A 47 -6.77 -10.42 4.16
N THR A 48 -6.94 -11.40 5.04
CA THR A 48 -7.78 -11.24 6.25
C THR A 48 -7.38 -9.99 7.04
N LYS A 49 -6.07 -9.72 7.12
CA LYS A 49 -5.52 -8.51 7.76
C LYS A 49 -5.96 -7.23 7.06
N THR A 50 -5.96 -7.23 5.73
CA THR A 50 -6.42 -6.08 4.93
C THR A 50 -7.91 -5.84 5.12
N LYS A 51 -8.71 -6.91 5.13
CA LYS A 51 -10.16 -6.82 5.39
C LYS A 51 -10.46 -6.24 6.77
N GLU A 52 -9.68 -6.61 7.80
CA GLU A 52 -9.87 -6.02 9.12
C GLU A 52 -9.55 -4.52 9.14
N SER A 53 -8.51 -4.07 8.43
CA SER A 53 -8.23 -2.63 8.27
C SER A 53 -9.39 -1.90 7.61
N TYR A 54 -10.02 -2.52 6.60
CA TYR A 54 -11.19 -1.96 5.94
C TYR A 54 -12.38 -1.82 6.90
N ARG A 55 -12.65 -2.84 7.72
CA ARG A 55 -13.70 -2.78 8.76
C ARG A 55 -13.44 -1.71 9.80
N GLU A 56 -12.19 -1.54 10.20
CA GLU A 56 -11.81 -0.48 11.14
C GLU A 56 -12.14 0.91 10.57
N ARG A 57 -12.02 1.10 9.25
CA ARG A 57 -12.44 2.37 8.62
C ARG A 57 -13.95 2.54 8.59
N VAL A 58 -14.73 1.48 8.38
CA VAL A 58 -16.19 1.53 8.48
C VAL A 58 -16.63 1.86 9.90
N ARG A 59 -15.99 1.29 10.93
CA ARG A 59 -16.26 1.66 12.34
C ARG A 59 -16.01 3.14 12.62
N LYS A 60 -14.98 3.74 12.01
CA LYS A 60 -14.77 5.20 12.11
C LYS A 60 -15.87 6.01 11.45
N TYR A 61 -16.47 5.48 10.39
CA TYR A 61 -17.63 6.12 9.77
C TYR A 61 -18.90 5.94 10.62
N GLU A 62 -19.07 4.81 11.30
CA GLU A 62 -20.13 4.63 12.32
C GLU A 62 -20.00 5.64 13.46
N GLU A 63 -18.78 5.87 13.98
CA GLU A 63 -18.50 6.91 14.98
C GLU A 63 -18.90 8.31 14.46
N PHE A 64 -18.53 8.66 13.23
CA PHE A 64 -18.95 9.92 12.59
C PHE A 64 -20.48 10.04 12.49
N LEU A 65 -21.19 8.97 12.14
CA LEU A 65 -22.64 9.00 12.06
C LEU A 65 -23.30 9.23 13.44
N ILE A 66 -22.71 8.66 14.49
CA ILE A 66 -23.19 8.87 15.87
C ILE A 66 -22.96 10.32 16.30
N GLU A 67 -21.73 10.83 16.13
CA GLU A 67 -21.35 12.16 16.61
C GLU A 67 -21.96 13.31 15.80
N GLU A 68 -21.96 13.21 14.48
CA GLU A 68 -22.29 14.33 13.58
C GLU A 68 -23.66 14.18 12.90
N LYS A 69 -24.22 12.97 12.85
CA LYS A 69 -25.51 12.69 12.19
C LYS A 69 -26.62 12.24 13.14
N ASN A 70 -26.41 12.39 14.47
CA ASN A 70 -27.38 12.06 15.51
C ASN A 70 -27.85 10.59 15.46
N MET A 71 -27.02 9.67 15.00
CA MET A 71 -27.35 8.23 15.11
C MET A 71 -27.27 7.78 16.57
N PRO A 72 -28.07 6.79 16.98
CA PRO A 72 -28.07 6.31 18.36
C PRO A 72 -26.70 5.72 18.74
N GLU A 73 -26.36 5.82 20.02
CA GLU A 73 -25.11 5.24 20.52
C GLU A 73 -25.04 3.74 20.20
N GLY A 74 -23.90 3.29 19.68
CA GLY A 74 -23.70 1.91 19.25
C GLY A 74 -24.34 1.57 17.89
N TYR A 75 -24.78 2.57 17.12
CA TYR A 75 -25.21 2.39 15.73
C TYR A 75 -24.16 1.63 14.92
N LYS A 76 -24.63 0.67 14.13
CA LYS A 76 -23.80 -0.11 13.22
C LYS A 76 -24.40 -0.16 11.84
N ILE A 77 -23.55 -0.02 10.86
CA ILE A 77 -23.90 -0.13 9.46
C ILE A 77 -23.93 -1.63 9.11
N GLY A 78 -24.94 -2.04 8.34
CA GLY A 78 -25.12 -3.43 7.94
C GLY A 78 -25.51 -3.57 6.48
N GLU A 79 -25.84 -4.80 6.10
CA GLU A 79 -26.24 -5.15 4.74
C GLU A 79 -27.42 -4.28 4.26
N GLY A 80 -27.29 -3.76 3.03
CA GLY A 80 -28.30 -2.91 2.41
C GLY A 80 -28.24 -1.42 2.78
N TYR A 81 -27.33 -0.98 3.67
CA TYR A 81 -27.19 0.44 3.99
C TYR A 81 -26.80 1.27 2.75
N PRO A 82 -27.47 2.41 2.47
CA PRO A 82 -27.26 3.16 1.23
C PRO A 82 -25.85 3.71 1.12
N ALA A 83 -25.30 3.71 -0.10
CA ALA A 83 -23.98 4.28 -0.36
C ALA A 83 -23.96 5.79 -0.01
N PRO A 84 -22.96 6.29 0.72
CA PRO A 84 -22.85 7.70 1.06
C PRO A 84 -22.66 8.55 -0.19
N THR A 85 -23.22 9.75 -0.18
CA THR A 85 -23.02 10.71 -1.27
C THR A 85 -21.61 11.28 -1.24
N LEU A 86 -21.13 11.85 -2.36
CA LEU A 86 -19.83 12.54 -2.39
C LEU A 86 -19.73 13.63 -1.31
N GLN A 87 -20.80 14.38 -1.06
CA GLN A 87 -20.81 15.41 -0.02
C GLN A 87 -20.57 14.80 1.35
N GLU A 88 -21.27 13.72 1.69
CA GLU A 88 -21.13 13.02 2.95
C GLU A 88 -19.73 12.40 3.11
N LEU A 89 -19.16 11.86 2.03
CA LEU A 89 -17.78 11.37 2.03
C LEU A 89 -16.78 12.49 2.33
N LYS A 90 -16.99 13.70 1.80
CA LYS A 90 -16.15 14.88 2.09
C LYS A 90 -16.32 15.33 3.54
N GLU A 91 -17.54 15.35 4.08
CA GLU A 91 -17.83 15.66 5.49
C GLU A 91 -17.15 14.67 6.43
N PHE A 92 -17.34 13.37 6.21
CA PHE A 92 -16.66 12.30 6.95
C PHE A 92 -15.14 12.44 6.88
N THR A 93 -14.60 12.76 5.70
CA THR A 93 -13.15 12.94 5.54
C THR A 93 -12.64 14.13 6.36
N ARG A 94 -13.37 15.25 6.42
CA ARG A 94 -13.00 16.40 7.29
C ARG A 94 -13.02 16.01 8.75
N TRP A 95 -14.10 15.36 9.20
CA TRP A 95 -14.18 14.84 10.57
C TRP A 95 -13.00 13.89 10.88
N LEU A 96 -12.65 13.01 9.94
CA LEU A 96 -11.53 12.08 10.08
C LEU A 96 -10.17 12.77 10.17
N ILE A 97 -9.99 13.90 9.47
CA ILE A 97 -8.76 14.71 9.55
C ILE A 97 -8.62 15.31 10.93
N GLU A 98 -9.68 15.94 11.44
CA GLU A 98 -9.67 16.62 12.74
C GLU A 98 -9.64 15.63 13.91
N SER A 99 -10.23 14.44 13.77
CA SER A 99 -10.20 13.39 14.79
C SER A 99 -8.89 12.58 14.82
N THR A 100 -7.92 12.92 13.95
CA THR A 100 -6.69 12.15 13.80
C THR A 100 -5.44 12.95 14.12
N LYS A 101 -4.67 12.46 15.09
CA LYS A 101 -3.33 12.98 15.37
C LYS A 101 -2.29 12.43 14.38
N GLY A 102 -1.82 13.29 13.48
CA GLY A 102 -0.65 13.09 12.65
C GLY A 102 0.67 13.12 13.43
N ARG A 103 1.74 12.69 12.77
CA ARG A 103 3.09 12.56 13.37
C ARG A 103 4.18 13.35 12.65
N LEU A 104 3.86 13.94 11.50
CA LEU A 104 4.87 14.51 10.59
C LEU A 104 4.74 16.01 10.43
N ALA A 105 3.51 16.53 10.36
CA ALA A 105 3.27 17.95 10.26
C ALA A 105 3.22 18.58 11.65
N ASP A 106 3.71 19.81 11.77
CA ASP A 106 3.82 20.54 13.04
C ASP A 106 2.45 20.92 13.62
N ASP A 107 1.45 21.09 12.75
CA ASP A 107 0.05 21.32 13.10
C ASP A 107 -0.62 20.08 13.74
N GLY A 108 0.08 18.94 13.78
CA GLY A 108 -0.44 17.69 14.32
C GLY A 108 -1.48 17.02 13.42
N ARG A 109 -1.77 17.54 12.22
CA ARG A 109 -2.71 16.95 11.26
C ARG A 109 -2.05 15.79 10.49
N PRO A 110 -2.86 14.83 10.01
CA PRO A 110 -2.36 13.76 9.15
C PRO A 110 -1.90 14.31 7.80
N THR A 111 -1.04 13.56 7.10
CA THR A 111 -0.62 13.93 5.75
C THR A 111 -1.66 13.54 4.70
N LYS A 112 -1.61 14.17 3.52
CA LYS A 112 -2.39 13.77 2.33
C LYS A 112 -2.38 12.26 2.10
N ASN A 113 -1.20 11.64 2.15
CA ASN A 113 -1.07 10.20 1.90
C ASN A 113 -1.80 9.36 2.96
N SER A 114 -1.74 9.78 4.22
CA SER A 114 -2.41 9.06 5.32
C SER A 114 -3.93 9.07 5.14
N ILE A 115 -4.51 10.23 4.80
CA ILE A 115 -5.95 10.37 4.57
C ILE A 115 -6.39 9.64 3.30
N LYS A 116 -5.62 9.76 2.21
CA LYS A 116 -5.90 9.03 0.97
C LYS A 116 -5.97 7.53 1.20
N VAL A 117 -4.99 6.95 1.91
CA VAL A 117 -4.98 5.51 2.21
C VAL A 117 -6.22 5.11 3.01
N ARG A 118 -6.64 5.92 3.99
CA ARG A 118 -7.84 5.64 4.77
C ARG A 118 -9.11 5.70 3.93
N ALA A 119 -9.23 6.65 3.01
CA ALA A 119 -10.34 6.69 2.06
C ALA A 119 -10.34 5.46 1.13
N GLN A 120 -9.15 5.03 0.66
CA GLN A 120 -8.98 3.83 -0.17
C GLN A 120 -9.25 2.52 0.58
N GLU A 121 -9.11 2.50 1.90
CA GLU A 121 -9.52 1.38 2.76
C GLU A 121 -11.02 1.41 3.06
N PHE A 122 -11.59 2.61 3.21
CA PHE A 122 -13.01 2.80 3.48
C PHE A 122 -13.88 2.34 2.32
N VAL A 123 -13.60 2.74 1.08
CA VAL A 123 -14.43 2.39 -0.10
C VAL A 123 -14.68 0.87 -0.24
N PRO A 124 -13.66 0.00 -0.25
CA PRO A 124 -13.88 -1.45 -0.28
C PRO A 124 -14.39 -2.01 1.04
N GLY A 125 -14.14 -1.33 2.17
CA GLY A 125 -14.69 -1.72 3.48
C GLY A 125 -16.18 -1.52 3.57
N PHE A 126 -16.67 -0.39 3.07
CA PHE A 126 -18.08 -0.08 3.01
C PHE A 126 -18.83 -1.15 2.22
N PHE A 127 -18.36 -1.48 1.02
CA PHE A 127 -18.93 -2.58 0.23
C PHE A 127 -18.88 -3.93 0.98
N LEU A 128 -17.81 -4.20 1.73
CA LEU A 128 -17.66 -5.46 2.45
C LEU A 128 -18.67 -5.61 3.59
N GLU A 129 -19.09 -4.52 4.23
CA GLU A 129 -20.05 -4.54 5.34
C GLU A 129 -21.50 -4.33 4.86
N THR A 130 -21.74 -3.58 3.77
CA THR A 130 -23.10 -3.23 3.32
C THR A 130 -23.56 -3.97 2.08
N GLY A 131 -22.64 -4.51 1.28
CA GLY A 131 -22.93 -5.03 -0.06
C GLY A 131 -23.19 -3.95 -1.11
N ASN A 132 -23.21 -2.66 -0.75
CA ASN A 132 -23.45 -1.55 -1.66
C ASN A 132 -22.14 -0.87 -2.09
N GLU A 133 -21.99 -0.61 -3.37
CA GLU A 133 -20.79 0.03 -3.93
C GLU A 133 -20.92 1.56 -3.87
N ILE A 134 -19.89 2.21 -3.33
CA ILE A 134 -19.67 3.64 -3.59
C ILE A 134 -19.30 3.79 -5.07
N SER A 135 -19.92 4.74 -5.75
CA SER A 135 -19.71 4.91 -7.19
C SER A 135 -18.22 5.16 -7.48
N SER A 136 -17.72 4.56 -8.56
CA SER A 136 -16.31 4.74 -8.95
C SER A 136 -15.96 6.20 -9.26
N GLN A 137 -16.94 6.99 -9.71
CA GLN A 137 -16.80 8.40 -9.97
C GLN A 137 -16.64 9.19 -8.66
N ASP A 138 -17.50 8.95 -7.67
CA ASP A 138 -17.43 9.62 -6.37
C ASP A 138 -16.15 9.24 -5.62
N ALA A 139 -15.74 7.97 -5.68
CA ALA A 139 -14.48 7.53 -5.08
C ALA A 139 -13.28 8.23 -5.73
N THR A 140 -13.27 8.36 -7.07
CA THR A 140 -12.20 9.03 -7.81
C THR A 140 -12.16 10.52 -7.49
N GLU A 141 -13.32 11.17 -7.46
CA GLU A 141 -13.46 12.58 -7.11
C GLU A 141 -13.04 12.85 -5.66
N LEU A 142 -13.42 11.99 -4.72
CA LEU A 142 -12.97 12.07 -3.33
C LEU A 142 -11.45 11.98 -3.23
N TYR A 143 -10.83 11.04 -3.94
CA TYR A 143 -9.37 10.93 -3.93
C TYR A 143 -8.72 12.16 -4.54
N HIS A 144 -9.23 12.67 -5.66
CA HIS A 144 -8.72 13.89 -6.28
C HIS A 144 -8.79 15.08 -5.32
N TRP A 145 -9.93 15.28 -4.67
CA TRP A 145 -10.16 16.34 -3.69
C TRP A 145 -9.18 16.25 -2.50
N ILE A 146 -8.96 15.05 -1.95
CA ILE A 146 -7.96 14.83 -0.88
C ILE A 146 -6.53 15.13 -1.37
N GLU A 147 -6.24 14.74 -2.60
CA GLU A 147 -4.89 14.84 -3.15
C GLU A 147 -4.49 16.25 -3.55
N ASN A 148 -5.43 17.06 -4.01
CA ASN A 148 -5.14 18.33 -4.65
C ASN A 148 -5.77 19.47 -3.86
N GLU A 149 -7.11 19.55 -3.83
CA GLU A 149 -7.83 20.67 -3.23
C GLU A 149 -7.52 20.86 -1.75
N LEU A 150 -7.58 19.80 -0.92
CA LEU A 150 -7.23 19.92 0.51
C LEU A 150 -5.77 20.30 0.76
N VAL A 151 -4.88 20.04 -0.19
CA VAL A 151 -3.47 20.46 -0.11
C VAL A 151 -3.33 21.91 -0.51
N GLU A 152 -4.02 22.34 -1.56
CA GLU A 152 -4.06 23.74 -2.02
C GLU A 152 -4.69 24.66 -0.97
N GLU A 153 -5.72 24.20 -0.28
CA GLU A 153 -6.36 24.89 0.86
C GLU A 153 -5.47 24.92 2.12
N GLY A 154 -4.35 24.19 2.14
CA GLY A 154 -3.46 24.10 3.30
C GLY A 154 -4.01 23.26 4.46
N VAL A 155 -5.10 22.51 4.25
CA VAL A 155 -5.67 21.61 5.27
C VAL A 155 -4.77 20.39 5.48
N LEU A 156 -4.20 19.85 4.40
CA LEU A 156 -3.31 18.69 4.43
C LEU A 156 -1.93 19.01 3.88
N SER A 157 -0.89 18.53 4.54
CA SER A 157 0.47 18.63 4.06
C SER A 157 0.85 17.45 3.15
N ALA A 158 1.64 17.74 2.10
CA ALA A 158 2.22 16.74 1.20
C ALA A 158 3.58 16.17 1.71
N ILE A 159 3.87 16.36 3.00
CA ILE A 159 5.15 15.98 3.62
C ILE A 159 5.29 14.46 3.66
N ARG A 160 6.51 13.97 3.43
CA ARG A 160 6.86 12.56 3.56
C ARG A 160 8.06 12.41 4.49
N LYS A 161 8.06 11.36 5.30
CA LYS A 161 9.23 11.01 6.10
C LYS A 161 10.42 10.76 5.16
N PRO A 162 11.57 11.42 5.37
CA PRO A 162 12.77 11.16 4.57
C PRO A 162 13.16 9.70 4.70
N LYS A 163 13.56 9.10 3.57
CA LYS A 163 14.06 7.72 3.53
C LYS A 163 15.56 7.74 3.77
N TYR A 164 15.97 7.38 4.99
CA TYR A 164 17.37 7.13 5.30
C TYR A 164 17.69 5.67 4.98
N ASN A 165 18.14 5.42 3.75
CA ASN A 165 18.54 4.08 3.34
C ASN A 165 19.85 3.71 4.03
N PHE A 166 19.86 2.56 4.70
CA PHE A 166 21.05 1.99 5.33
C PHE A 166 22.07 1.57 4.24
N LYS A 167 23.27 2.15 4.27
CA LYS A 167 24.33 1.90 3.28
C LYS A 167 25.39 0.95 3.84
N LEU A 168 26.26 0.45 2.95
CA LEU A 168 27.40 -0.39 3.33
C LEU A 168 28.28 0.26 4.41
N ARG A 169 28.58 1.55 4.29
CA ARG A 169 29.36 2.29 5.29
C ARG A 169 28.68 2.34 6.66
N ASP A 170 27.34 2.43 6.68
CA ASP A 170 26.57 2.43 7.92
C ASP A 170 26.62 1.04 8.58
N PHE A 171 26.60 -0.02 7.76
CA PHE A 171 26.80 -1.39 8.22
C PHE A 171 28.19 -1.62 8.81
N GLU A 172 29.25 -1.25 8.09
CA GLU A 172 30.63 -1.43 8.54
C GLU A 172 30.83 -0.74 9.90
N ARG A 173 30.36 0.51 10.03
CA ARG A 173 30.39 1.25 11.29
C ARG A 173 29.61 0.55 12.40
N ALA A 174 28.40 0.11 12.10
CA ALA A 174 27.56 -0.59 13.07
C ALA A 174 28.23 -1.89 13.55
N ILE A 175 28.77 -2.70 12.65
CA ILE A 175 29.44 -3.96 12.97
C ILE A 175 30.75 -3.76 13.73
N ILE A 176 31.55 -2.77 13.36
CA ILE A 176 32.78 -2.43 14.09
C ILE A 176 32.44 -2.03 15.52
N ALA A 177 31.49 -1.10 15.69
CA ALA A 177 31.05 -0.69 17.03
C ALA A 177 30.46 -1.86 17.83
N PHE A 178 29.68 -2.71 17.16
CA PHE A 178 29.03 -3.88 17.75
C PHE A 178 30.02 -4.92 18.29
N TRP A 179 31.15 -5.12 17.63
CA TRP A 179 32.20 -6.04 18.08
C TRP A 179 33.21 -5.40 19.03
N ALA A 180 33.49 -4.09 18.86
CA ALA A 180 34.45 -3.38 19.69
C ALA A 180 33.90 -2.99 21.08
N THR A 181 32.58 -2.86 21.22
CA THR A 181 31.96 -2.48 22.49
C THR A 181 31.91 -3.68 23.46
N ASN A 182 32.70 -3.62 24.53
CA ASN A 182 32.73 -4.61 25.61
C ASN A 182 31.74 -4.26 26.73
N ASP A 183 30.53 -3.82 26.37
CA ASP A 183 29.46 -3.58 27.34
C ASP A 183 28.77 -4.92 27.70
N PRO A 184 28.83 -5.38 28.97
CA PRO A 184 28.19 -6.61 29.43
C PRO A 184 26.67 -6.60 29.31
N PHE A 185 26.03 -5.43 29.31
CA PHE A 185 24.57 -5.28 29.23
C PHE A 185 24.04 -5.40 27.80
N PHE A 186 24.89 -5.22 26.79
CA PHE A 186 24.43 -4.97 25.43
C PHE A 186 24.07 -6.25 24.65
N MET A 187 24.83 -7.35 24.81
CA MET A 187 24.49 -8.68 24.27
C MET A 187 25.56 -9.74 24.58
N SER A 188 25.13 -10.97 24.85
CA SER A 188 26.04 -12.12 24.94
C SER A 188 26.69 -12.45 23.58
N GLY A 189 27.88 -13.03 23.59
CA GLY A 189 28.65 -13.31 22.37
C GLY A 189 27.90 -14.14 21.32
N ARG A 190 27.04 -15.08 21.74
CA ARG A 190 26.20 -15.86 20.84
C ARG A 190 25.21 -14.99 20.06
N TYR A 191 24.53 -14.07 20.74
CA TYR A 191 23.58 -13.18 20.08
C TYR A 191 24.30 -12.19 19.15
N ARG A 192 25.55 -11.81 19.47
CA ARG A 192 26.37 -11.00 18.56
C ARG A 192 26.60 -11.68 17.21
N VAL A 193 27.02 -12.96 17.23
CA VAL A 193 27.20 -13.75 16.00
C VAL A 193 25.88 -13.84 15.21
N GLN A 194 24.77 -14.12 15.88
CA GLN A 194 23.46 -14.25 15.23
C GLN A 194 22.98 -12.93 14.60
N PHE A 195 23.08 -11.83 15.33
CA PHE A 195 22.67 -10.50 14.85
C PHE A 195 23.51 -10.05 13.65
N HIS A 196 24.83 -10.24 13.73
CA HIS A 196 25.73 -9.94 12.61
C HIS A 196 25.33 -10.73 11.36
N PHE A 197 25.14 -12.05 11.50
CA PHE A 197 24.78 -12.92 10.38
C PHE A 197 23.47 -12.50 9.72
N ILE A 198 22.43 -12.21 10.51
CA ILE A 198 21.12 -11.77 9.98
C ILE A 198 21.23 -10.42 9.27
N THR A 199 21.99 -9.47 9.83
CA THR A 199 22.17 -8.14 9.25
C THR A 199 22.96 -8.20 7.94
N LEU A 200 24.01 -9.02 7.88
CA LEU A 200 24.76 -9.27 6.65
C LEU A 200 23.85 -9.89 5.56
N GLN A 201 23.03 -10.87 5.93
CA GLN A 201 22.10 -11.50 4.98
C GLN A 201 21.02 -10.52 4.49
N PHE A 202 20.56 -9.60 5.35
CA PHE A 202 19.65 -8.53 4.98
C PHE A 202 20.27 -7.59 3.93
N LEU A 203 21.53 -7.18 4.14
CA LEU A 203 22.24 -6.32 3.20
C LEU A 203 22.50 -6.99 1.85
N CYS A 204 22.99 -8.24 1.87
CA CYS A 204 23.36 -8.95 0.66
C CYS A 204 22.15 -9.28 -0.22
N THR A 205 20.97 -9.50 0.37
CA THR A 205 19.78 -9.92 -0.39
C THR A 205 18.72 -8.82 -0.54
N GLY A 206 18.78 -7.74 0.24
CA GLY A 206 17.73 -6.72 0.32
C GLY A 206 16.37 -7.26 0.79
N SER A 207 16.33 -8.46 1.36
CA SER A 207 15.08 -9.11 1.77
C SER A 207 14.49 -8.46 3.01
N ARG A 208 13.16 -8.46 3.13
CA ARG A 208 12.47 -7.95 4.34
C ARG A 208 12.82 -8.81 5.55
N VAL A 209 12.89 -8.20 6.74
CA VAL A 209 13.13 -8.90 8.02
C VAL A 209 12.18 -10.09 8.22
N SER A 210 10.89 -9.91 7.88
CA SER A 210 9.87 -10.95 7.97
C SER A 210 10.15 -12.19 7.09
N SER A 211 11.01 -12.09 6.08
CA SER A 211 11.42 -13.22 5.25
C SER A 211 12.41 -14.13 5.98
N PHE A 212 13.25 -13.57 6.85
CA PHE A 212 14.22 -14.32 7.66
C PHE A 212 13.60 -14.79 8.96
N THR A 213 12.87 -13.90 9.63
CA THR A 213 12.23 -14.10 10.94
C THR A 213 10.73 -13.81 10.83
N PRO A 214 9.93 -14.73 10.26
CA PRO A 214 8.49 -14.56 10.15
C PRO A 214 7.83 -14.49 11.54
N ALA A 215 6.72 -13.76 11.62
CA ALA A 215 5.88 -13.70 12.82
C ALA A 215 5.44 -15.12 13.22
N SER A 216 5.16 -15.33 14.52
CA SER A 216 4.86 -16.68 15.04
C SER A 216 3.75 -17.39 14.27
N VAL A 217 2.70 -16.64 13.90
CA VAL A 217 1.57 -17.11 13.10
C VAL A 217 1.95 -17.58 11.68
N ASP A 218 3.04 -17.06 11.13
CA ASP A 218 3.54 -17.35 9.78
C ASP A 218 4.77 -18.26 9.79
N LYS A 219 5.20 -18.77 10.95
CA LYS A 219 6.45 -19.54 11.05
C LYS A 219 6.37 -20.83 10.25
N VAL A 220 5.24 -21.53 10.22
CA VAL A 220 5.10 -22.81 9.51
C VAL A 220 5.29 -22.61 8.01
N GLY A 221 6.33 -23.22 7.43
CA GLY A 221 6.62 -23.14 5.99
C GLY A 221 7.31 -21.86 5.50
N ARG A 222 7.61 -20.88 6.38
CA ARG A 222 8.39 -19.67 6.04
C ARG A 222 9.60 -19.50 6.96
N GLY A 223 10.51 -18.58 6.59
CA GLY A 223 11.70 -18.23 7.36
C GLY A 223 12.96 -18.99 6.94
N LEU A 224 14.11 -18.54 7.44
CA LEU A 224 15.39 -19.22 7.23
C LEU A 224 15.40 -20.53 8.05
N ARG A 225 15.45 -21.68 7.38
CA ARG A 225 15.43 -23.00 8.01
C ARG A 225 16.62 -23.83 7.56
N TYR A 226 17.21 -24.58 8.49
CA TYR A 226 18.15 -25.62 8.12
C TYR A 226 17.40 -26.72 7.35
N LYS A 227 17.98 -27.15 6.22
CA LYS A 227 17.47 -28.32 5.51
C LYS A 227 17.75 -29.53 6.40
N VAL A 228 16.71 -30.12 6.98
CA VAL A 228 16.83 -31.38 7.70
C VAL A 228 17.10 -32.45 6.66
N LYS A 229 18.37 -32.86 6.52
CA LYS A 229 18.68 -34.11 5.85
C LYS A 229 18.29 -35.21 6.84
N LEU A 230 17.23 -35.96 6.51
CA LEU A 230 17.00 -37.25 7.15
C LEU A 230 18.25 -38.09 6.91
N MET A 231 18.98 -38.40 7.98
CA MET A 231 20.00 -39.43 7.93
C MET A 231 19.25 -40.73 7.59
N LYS A 232 19.61 -41.32 6.45
CA LYS A 232 19.21 -42.69 6.10
C LYS A 232 20.06 -43.66 6.91
#